data_AF-A0A939IA74-F1
#
_entry.id   AF-A0A939IA74-F1
#
_cell.length_a   1.000
_cell.length_b   1.000
_cell.length_c   1.000
_cell.angle_alpha   90.00
_cell.angle_beta   90.00
_cell.angle_gamma   90.00
#
_symmetry.space_group_name_H-M   'P 1'
#
loop_
_entity.id
_entity.type
_entity.pdbx_description
1 polymer ?
#
loop_
_entity_poly.entity_id
_entity_poly.type
_entity_poly.pdbx_seq_one_letter_code
_entity_poly.pdbx_strand_id
1 'polypeptide(L)'
;MRMSAILGRLEEWRDYQPGEWVARCPAHDDGKPSLWINLKTSGMVGLACRAGCAFEDIVAGMGLLPRNLFNVDAEGLVAVAEARPEPVSPYLTAGLRVWLDGLPAGEPDAAPAVAYAQKRFGLSSAEQARLDLRWWSGPQPCPDWVPTSFVRYPRLVVPMLDFAGVARGAQGRDLSGRCPVRWISLANPDGFEWQRYGVFPGPDPDGPWVIAEGLSDPLAVVADGFNAVGVRGAALLNKDPVTLDALAAGLADKDVRVCGDNDRSGLAFAQTILAALHERGVPARRLTLPAGFKDYAVWREKR
;
A
#
# COMPACT_ATOMS: atom_id res chain seq x y z
N MET A 1 22.28 -9.78 11.03
CA MET A 1 23.47 -10.50 10.49
C MET A 1 24.45 -9.43 10.01
N ARG A 2 25.75 -9.71 9.88
CA ARG A 2 26.71 -8.72 9.35
C ARG A 2 26.92 -8.93 7.86
N MET A 3 27.19 -7.85 7.10
CA MET A 3 27.44 -7.97 5.66
C MET A 3 28.64 -8.86 5.34
N SER A 4 29.72 -8.74 6.12
CA SER A 4 30.90 -9.61 6.04
C SER A 4 30.57 -11.10 6.11
N ALA A 5 29.62 -11.48 6.97
CA ALA A 5 29.18 -12.87 7.12
C ALA A 5 28.36 -13.39 5.92
N ILE A 6 27.74 -12.49 5.13
CA ILE A 6 27.02 -12.85 3.89
C ILE A 6 28.03 -13.02 2.76
N LEU A 7 28.95 -12.07 2.59
CA LEU A 7 30.00 -12.15 1.58
C LEU A 7 30.90 -13.36 1.79
N GLY A 8 31.18 -13.73 3.04
CA GLY A 8 31.95 -14.94 3.39
C GLY A 8 31.27 -16.27 3.04
N ARG A 9 30.05 -16.26 2.49
CA ARG A 9 29.39 -17.46 1.93
C ARG A 9 29.74 -17.73 0.47
N LEU A 10 30.44 -16.80 -0.17
CA LEU A 10 30.80 -16.87 -1.57
C LEU A 10 32.29 -17.20 -1.68
N GLU A 11 32.63 -18.06 -2.64
CA GLU A 11 34.01 -18.49 -2.87
C GLU A 11 34.92 -17.32 -3.23
N GLU A 12 34.46 -16.46 -4.14
CA GLU A 12 35.14 -15.24 -4.56
C GLU A 12 34.15 -14.09 -4.74
N TRP A 13 34.51 -12.91 -4.24
CA TRP A 13 33.79 -11.66 -4.44
C TRP A 13 34.77 -10.48 -4.54
N ARG A 14 34.32 -9.39 -5.14
CA ARG A 14 35.06 -8.13 -5.23
C ARG A 14 34.12 -6.93 -5.11
N ASP A 15 34.64 -5.81 -4.65
CA ASP A 15 33.93 -4.54 -4.68
C ASP A 15 33.60 -4.15 -6.13
N TYR A 16 32.40 -3.60 -6.33
CA TYR A 16 31.95 -3.06 -7.61
C TYR A 16 31.77 -1.54 -7.53
N GLN A 17 31.02 -1.09 -6.54
CA GLN A 17 30.82 0.30 -6.14
C GLN A 17 30.66 0.36 -4.62
N PRO A 18 30.73 1.55 -3.98
CA PRO A 18 30.44 1.66 -2.55
C PRO A 18 29.07 1.07 -2.20
N GLY A 19 29.05 -0.02 -1.42
CA GLY A 19 27.83 -0.74 -1.04
C GLY A 19 27.38 -1.84 -2.01
N GLU A 20 28.17 -2.11 -3.04
CA GLU A 20 27.88 -3.12 -4.06
C GLU A 20 29.08 -4.02 -4.33
N TRP A 21 28.79 -5.31 -4.52
CA TRP A 21 29.78 -6.34 -4.79
C TRP A 21 29.36 -7.17 -5.99
N VAL A 22 30.35 -7.80 -6.63
CA VAL A 22 30.11 -8.85 -7.60
C VAL A 22 30.85 -10.11 -7.20
N ALA A 23 30.20 -11.26 -7.41
CA ALA A 23 30.69 -12.57 -7.06
C ALA A 23 30.33 -13.59 -8.15
N ARG A 24 30.93 -14.77 -8.08
CA ARG A 24 30.45 -15.92 -8.84
C ARG A 24 29.13 -16.38 -8.25
N CYS A 25 28.15 -16.65 -9.11
CA CYS A 25 26.86 -17.13 -8.65
C CYS A 25 27.00 -18.57 -8.12
N PRO A 26 26.56 -18.88 -6.89
CA PRO A 26 26.64 -20.23 -6.35
C PRO A 26 25.55 -21.17 -6.90
N ALA A 27 24.60 -20.65 -7.69
CA ALA A 27 23.51 -21.43 -8.28
C ALA A 27 23.86 -22.04 -9.65
N HIS A 28 25.01 -21.69 -10.24
CA HIS A 28 25.48 -22.28 -11.50
C HIS A 28 27.01 -22.30 -11.57
N ASP A 29 27.56 -23.08 -12.50
CA ASP A 29 29.00 -23.07 -12.76
C ASP A 29 29.40 -21.79 -13.50
N ASP A 30 30.00 -20.85 -12.75
CA ASP A 30 30.19 -19.48 -13.19
C ASP A 30 31.67 -19.18 -13.46
N GLY A 31 32.03 -19.06 -14.73
CA GLY A 31 33.41 -18.75 -15.14
C GLY A 31 33.82 -17.29 -14.93
N LYS A 32 32.86 -16.37 -14.70
CA LYS A 32 33.10 -14.94 -14.46
C LYS A 32 32.06 -14.41 -13.47
N PRO A 33 32.38 -13.48 -12.55
CA PRO A 33 31.41 -12.97 -11.59
C PRO A 33 30.11 -12.45 -12.24
N SER A 34 29.01 -13.18 -12.07
CA SER A 34 27.69 -12.85 -12.60
C SER A 34 26.66 -12.46 -11.53
N LEU A 35 26.93 -12.75 -10.26
CA LEU A 35 26.09 -12.38 -9.13
C LEU A 35 26.42 -10.94 -8.70
N TRP A 36 25.45 -10.05 -8.83
CA TRP A 36 25.51 -8.70 -8.26
C TRP A 36 24.81 -8.69 -6.90
N ILE A 37 25.44 -7.99 -5.95
CA ILE A 37 25.06 -7.95 -4.54
C ILE A 37 25.06 -6.48 -4.14
N ASN A 38 24.03 -6.02 -3.43
CA ASN A 38 24.05 -4.69 -2.85
C ASN A 38 23.51 -4.67 -1.42
N LEU A 39 24.06 -3.80 -0.59
CA LEU A 39 23.54 -3.51 0.73
C LEU A 39 22.74 -2.21 0.67
N LYS A 40 21.46 -2.28 1.01
CA LYS A 40 20.56 -1.14 1.01
C LYS A 40 20.57 -0.43 2.37
N THR A 41 20.28 0.87 2.37
CA THR A 41 20.15 1.68 3.60
C THR A 41 19.12 1.15 4.60
N SER A 42 18.17 0.32 4.13
CA SER A 42 17.20 -0.39 4.97
C SER A 42 17.81 -1.56 5.77
N GLY A 43 19.06 -1.94 5.50
CA GLY A 43 19.68 -3.17 5.98
C GLY A 43 19.24 -4.40 5.18
N MET A 44 18.62 -4.22 4.01
CA MET A 44 18.29 -5.32 3.09
C MET A 44 19.45 -5.58 2.13
N VAL A 45 19.78 -6.85 1.89
CA VAL A 45 20.76 -7.27 0.89
C VAL A 45 20.04 -7.76 -0.35
N GLY A 46 20.29 -7.09 -1.48
CA GLY A 46 19.82 -7.54 -2.79
C GLY A 46 20.82 -8.49 -3.43
N LEU A 47 20.29 -9.50 -4.12
CA LEU A 47 21.05 -10.49 -4.90
C LEU A 47 20.40 -10.59 -6.28
N ALA A 48 21.19 -10.44 -7.34
CA ALA A 48 20.72 -10.63 -8.70
C ALA A 48 21.80 -11.28 -9.57
N CYS A 49 21.51 -12.46 -10.12
CA CYS A 49 22.38 -13.12 -11.08
C CYS A 49 22.08 -12.61 -12.50
N ARG A 50 23.08 -12.05 -13.19
CA ARG A 50 22.94 -11.56 -14.56
C ARG A 50 22.71 -12.67 -15.59
N ALA A 51 22.97 -13.92 -15.22
CA ALA A 51 22.65 -15.10 -16.02
C ALA A 51 21.20 -15.60 -15.81
N GLY A 52 20.44 -15.00 -14.88
CA GLY A 52 19.01 -15.27 -14.70
C GLY A 52 18.66 -16.39 -13.71
N CYS A 53 19.56 -16.78 -12.81
CA CYS A 53 19.24 -17.74 -11.75
C CYS A 53 18.11 -17.24 -10.83
N ALA A 54 17.26 -18.16 -10.39
CA ALA A 54 16.21 -17.83 -9.42
C ALA A 54 16.83 -17.42 -8.08
N PHE A 55 16.17 -16.48 -7.39
CA PHE A 55 16.62 -15.94 -6.12
C PHE A 55 16.76 -17.04 -5.06
N GLU A 56 15.81 -17.97 -5.01
CA GLU A 56 15.78 -19.08 -4.08
C GLU A 56 17.01 -20.00 -4.24
N ASP A 57 17.42 -20.26 -5.49
CA ASP A 57 18.59 -21.09 -5.79
C ASP A 57 19.89 -20.40 -5.38
N ILE A 58 20.00 -19.08 -5.60
CA ILE A 58 21.16 -18.28 -5.17
C ILE A 58 21.28 -18.35 -3.64
N VAL A 59 20.19 -18.09 -2.91
CA VAL A 59 20.17 -18.07 -1.45
C VAL A 59 20.48 -19.46 -0.88
N ALA A 60 19.93 -20.52 -1.48
CA ALA A 60 20.23 -21.90 -1.12
C ALA A 60 21.71 -22.25 -1.38
N GLY A 61 22.27 -21.85 -2.52
CA GLY A 61 23.69 -22.04 -2.85
C GLY A 61 24.64 -21.33 -1.89
N MET A 62 24.23 -20.19 -1.31
CA MET A 62 24.97 -19.51 -0.24
C MET A 62 24.80 -20.18 1.14
N GLY A 63 23.94 -21.19 1.27
CA GLY A 63 23.59 -21.80 2.55
C GLY A 63 22.88 -20.83 3.50
N LEU A 64 22.12 -19.88 2.95
CA LEU A 64 21.36 -18.87 3.69
C LEU A 64 19.86 -19.13 3.58
N LEU A 65 19.08 -18.38 4.35
CA LEU A 65 17.63 -18.30 4.22
C LEU A 65 17.25 -16.86 3.86
N PRO A 66 16.12 -16.61 3.15
CA PRO A 66 15.73 -15.26 2.75
C PRO A 66 15.72 -14.25 3.90
N ARG A 67 15.28 -14.66 5.10
CA ARG A 67 15.29 -13.82 6.31
C ARG A 67 16.67 -13.30 6.73
N ASN A 68 17.76 -13.98 6.32
CA ASN A 68 19.12 -13.56 6.65
C ASN A 68 19.56 -12.32 5.86
N LEU A 69 18.87 -11.99 4.77
CA LEU A 69 19.14 -10.83 3.92
C LEU A 69 18.42 -9.56 4.39
N PHE A 70 17.79 -9.58 5.57
CA PHE A 70 17.14 -8.42 6.18
C PHE A 70 17.79 -8.08 7.51
N ASN A 71 17.72 -6.80 7.92
CA ASN A 71 18.35 -6.27 9.13
C ASN A 71 19.85 -6.62 9.19
N VAL A 72 20.52 -6.45 8.05
CA VAL A 72 21.96 -6.63 7.91
C VAL A 72 22.65 -5.37 8.39
N ASP A 73 23.58 -5.55 9.33
CA ASP A 73 24.44 -4.51 9.84
C ASP A 73 25.47 -4.14 8.77
N ALA A 74 25.52 -2.86 8.43
CA ALA A 74 26.41 -2.30 7.44
C ALA A 74 27.86 -2.22 7.92
N GLU A 75 28.15 -2.30 9.22
CA GLU A 75 29.52 -2.22 9.76
C GLU A 75 30.30 -0.99 9.26
N GLY A 76 29.62 0.15 9.06
CA GLY A 76 30.23 1.37 8.52
C GLY A 76 30.42 1.40 7.00
N LEU A 77 29.93 0.39 6.27
CA LEU A 77 29.88 0.38 4.81
C LEU A 77 28.87 1.42 4.30
N VAL A 78 29.20 2.03 3.17
CA VAL A 78 28.26 2.88 2.43
C VAL A 78 27.13 1.98 1.92
N ALA A 79 25.92 2.16 2.42
CA ALA A 79 24.75 1.46 1.91
C ALA A 79 24.14 2.24 0.74
N VAL A 80 23.71 1.52 -0.30
CA VAL A 80 23.09 2.12 -1.47
C VAL A 80 21.67 2.57 -1.10
N ALA A 81 21.29 3.77 -1.56
CA ALA A 81 19.91 4.22 -1.45
C ALA A 81 19.01 3.24 -2.21
N GLU A 82 17.91 2.82 -1.59
CA GLU A 82 16.90 2.07 -2.33
C GLU A 82 16.32 3.00 -3.40
N ALA A 83 16.38 2.56 -4.67
CA ALA A 83 15.57 3.18 -5.70
C ALA A 83 14.12 3.09 -5.24
N ARG A 84 13.56 4.23 -4.84
CA ARG A 84 12.14 4.29 -4.47
C ARG A 84 11.34 4.19 -5.75
N PRO A 85 10.32 3.33 -5.80
CA PRO A 85 9.41 3.31 -6.93
C PRO A 85 8.85 4.72 -7.15
N GLU A 86 8.72 5.12 -8.41
CA GLU A 86 8.09 6.38 -8.75
C GLU A 86 6.56 6.27 -8.55
N PRO A 87 5.87 7.38 -8.23
CA PRO A 87 4.41 7.40 -8.35
C PRO A 87 3.99 6.98 -9.75
N VAL A 88 2.87 6.26 -9.87
CA VAL A 88 2.39 5.77 -11.16
C VAL A 88 2.33 6.85 -12.25
N SER A 89 2.87 6.50 -13.42
CA SER A 89 2.95 7.40 -14.58
C SER A 89 1.56 7.77 -15.14
N PRO A 90 1.48 8.81 -16.00
CA PRO A 90 0.24 9.14 -16.71
C PRO A 90 -0.34 7.96 -17.51
N TYR A 91 0.52 7.13 -18.12
CA TYR A 91 0.10 5.94 -18.86
C TYR A 91 -0.59 4.92 -17.94
N LEU A 92 0.03 4.61 -16.80
CA LEU A 92 -0.54 3.69 -15.81
C LEU A 92 -1.82 4.24 -15.18
N THR A 93 -1.86 5.55 -14.93
CA THR A 93 -3.05 6.26 -14.43
C THR A 93 -4.21 6.16 -15.42
N ALA A 94 -3.97 6.36 -16.71
CA ALA A 94 -4.98 6.20 -17.76
C ALA A 94 -5.45 4.75 -17.88
N GLY A 95 -4.53 3.78 -17.85
CA GLY A 95 -4.86 2.36 -17.86
C GLY A 95 -5.71 1.94 -16.66
N LEU A 96 -5.41 2.47 -15.47
CA LEU A 96 -6.22 2.27 -14.28
C LEU A 96 -7.64 2.82 -14.46
N ARG A 97 -7.76 4.05 -14.98
CA ARG A 97 -9.07 4.65 -15.27
C ARG A 97 -9.88 3.77 -16.22
N VAL A 98 -9.33 3.41 -17.39
CA VAL A 98 -10.00 2.54 -18.36
C VAL A 98 -10.48 1.22 -17.74
N TRP A 99 -9.65 0.58 -16.91
CA TRP A 99 -10.06 -0.64 -16.23
C TRP A 99 -11.22 -0.39 -15.25
N LEU A 100 -11.17 0.66 -14.45
CA LEU A 100 -12.23 1.01 -13.50
C LEU A 100 -13.56 1.35 -14.21
N ASP A 101 -13.54 2.09 -15.33
CA ASP A 101 -14.75 2.35 -16.14
C ASP A 101 -15.37 1.08 -16.69
N GLY A 102 -14.53 0.09 -17.05
CA GLY A 102 -14.99 -1.20 -17.54
C GLY A 102 -15.66 -2.08 -16.49
N LEU A 103 -15.55 -1.72 -15.19
CA LEU A 103 -16.20 -2.46 -14.12
C LEU A 103 -17.63 -1.94 -13.87
N PRO A 104 -18.60 -2.85 -13.68
CA PRO A 104 -19.96 -2.49 -13.28
C PRO A 104 -20.02 -1.59 -12.05
N ALA A 105 -20.98 -0.67 -12.04
CA ALA A 105 -21.28 0.23 -10.93
C ALA A 105 -22.80 0.43 -10.80
N GLY A 106 -23.27 0.73 -9.58
CA GLY A 106 -24.69 0.98 -9.33
C GLY A 106 -25.60 -0.23 -9.56
N GLU A 107 -26.91 -0.03 -9.41
CA GLU A 107 -27.90 -1.06 -9.72
C GLU A 107 -28.46 -0.90 -11.14
N PRO A 108 -28.82 -2.01 -11.83
CA PRO A 108 -28.77 -3.39 -11.35
C PRO A 108 -27.39 -4.08 -11.49
N ASP A 109 -26.48 -3.49 -12.27
CA ASP A 109 -25.29 -4.18 -12.78
C ASP A 109 -24.26 -4.56 -11.71
N ALA A 110 -24.21 -3.84 -10.58
CA ALA A 110 -23.33 -4.08 -9.44
C ALA A 110 -24.08 -4.40 -8.14
N ALA A 111 -25.33 -4.90 -8.23
CA ALA A 111 -26.19 -5.15 -7.07
C ALA A 111 -25.51 -5.88 -5.88
N PRO A 112 -24.66 -6.93 -6.08
CA PRO A 112 -23.96 -7.57 -4.96
C PRO A 112 -23.01 -6.64 -4.20
N ALA A 113 -22.26 -5.79 -4.92
CA ALA A 113 -21.37 -4.81 -4.31
C ALA A 113 -22.16 -3.69 -3.63
N VAL A 114 -23.24 -3.23 -4.27
CA VAL A 114 -24.12 -2.18 -3.73
C VAL A 114 -24.74 -2.61 -2.40
N ALA A 115 -25.34 -3.79 -2.36
CA ALA A 115 -25.95 -4.34 -1.17
C ALA A 115 -24.91 -4.56 -0.05
N TYR A 116 -23.69 -5.00 -0.40
CA TYR A 116 -22.62 -5.14 0.57
C TYR A 116 -22.21 -3.79 1.16
N ALA A 117 -21.99 -2.77 0.33
CA ALA A 117 -21.55 -1.45 0.77
C ALA A 117 -22.62 -0.77 1.64
N GLN A 118 -23.90 -0.88 1.27
CA GLN A 118 -25.03 -0.43 2.09
C GLN A 118 -25.03 -1.13 3.44
N LYS A 119 -24.99 -2.47 3.46
CA LYS A 119 -25.07 -3.24 4.70
C LYS A 119 -23.87 -3.02 5.60
N ARG A 120 -22.65 -3.06 5.05
CA ARG A 120 -21.42 -3.07 5.83
C ARG A 120 -20.95 -1.68 6.23
N PHE A 121 -21.06 -0.70 5.34
CA PHE A 121 -20.54 0.65 5.56
C PHE A 121 -21.64 1.69 5.75
N GLY A 122 -22.89 1.36 5.38
CA GLY A 122 -24.03 2.28 5.47
C GLY A 122 -24.15 3.26 4.32
N LEU A 123 -23.40 3.05 3.23
CA LEU A 123 -23.37 3.96 2.10
C LEU A 123 -24.64 3.85 1.26
N SER A 124 -25.33 4.96 1.08
CA SER A 124 -26.41 5.11 0.10
C SER A 124 -25.91 4.94 -1.34
N SER A 125 -26.79 4.63 -2.28
CA SER A 125 -26.42 4.50 -3.70
C SER A 125 -25.82 5.79 -4.27
N ALA A 126 -26.26 6.96 -3.79
CA ALA A 126 -25.70 8.25 -4.20
C ALA A 126 -24.25 8.43 -3.71
N GLU A 127 -23.94 8.04 -2.47
CA GLU A 127 -22.57 8.09 -1.96
C GLU A 127 -21.67 7.08 -2.68
N GLN A 128 -22.17 5.88 -2.95
CA GLN A 128 -21.41 4.88 -3.70
C GLN A 128 -21.06 5.36 -5.11
N ALA A 129 -22.00 6.02 -5.80
CA ALA A 129 -21.76 6.63 -7.10
C ALA A 129 -20.72 7.77 -7.00
N ARG A 130 -20.81 8.62 -5.97
CA ARG A 130 -19.88 9.73 -5.74
C ARG A 130 -18.46 9.26 -5.40
N LEU A 131 -18.33 8.10 -4.76
CA LEU A 131 -17.04 7.45 -4.46
C LEU A 131 -16.55 6.54 -5.60
N ASP A 132 -17.27 6.49 -6.71
CA ASP A 132 -16.96 5.67 -7.89
C ASP A 132 -16.76 4.18 -7.55
N LEU A 133 -17.56 3.65 -6.62
CA LEU A 133 -17.43 2.25 -6.21
C LEU A 133 -17.79 1.30 -7.36
N ARG A 134 -16.94 0.30 -7.58
CA ARG A 134 -17.03 -0.66 -8.67
C ARG A 134 -17.23 -2.08 -8.18
N TRP A 135 -17.68 -2.96 -9.05
CA TRP A 135 -17.84 -4.38 -8.78
C TRP A 135 -16.97 -5.24 -9.69
N TRP A 136 -16.23 -6.14 -9.08
CA TRP A 136 -15.57 -7.25 -9.75
C TRP A 136 -16.37 -8.53 -9.49
N SER A 137 -16.95 -9.11 -10.53
CA SER A 137 -17.81 -10.29 -10.42
C SER A 137 -17.03 -11.61 -10.28
N GLY A 138 -15.82 -11.69 -10.82
CA GLY A 138 -15.01 -12.90 -10.79
C GLY A 138 -13.96 -12.95 -11.90
N PRO A 139 -13.33 -14.12 -12.12
CA PRO A 139 -12.22 -14.26 -13.07
C PRO A 139 -12.59 -13.82 -14.49
N GLN A 140 -11.93 -12.77 -14.97
CA GLN A 140 -12.02 -12.24 -16.33
C GLN A 140 -10.68 -11.58 -16.70
N PRO A 141 -10.40 -11.31 -17.98
CA PRO A 141 -9.16 -10.64 -18.37
C PRO A 141 -8.96 -9.32 -17.62
N CYS A 142 -7.76 -9.11 -17.12
CA CYS A 142 -7.38 -7.92 -16.38
C CYS A 142 -5.98 -7.47 -16.77
N PRO A 143 -5.64 -6.19 -16.56
CA PRO A 143 -4.27 -5.73 -16.67
C PRO A 143 -3.31 -6.51 -15.76
N ASP A 144 -2.04 -6.61 -16.14
CA ASP A 144 -1.03 -7.41 -15.42
C ASP A 144 -0.78 -6.94 -13.97
N TRP A 145 -1.09 -5.67 -13.67
CA TRP A 145 -1.01 -5.10 -12.33
C TRP A 145 -2.21 -5.45 -11.44
N VAL A 146 -3.18 -6.23 -11.92
CA VAL A 146 -4.24 -6.84 -11.10
C VAL A 146 -3.79 -8.26 -10.73
N PRO A 147 -3.37 -8.51 -9.48
CA PRO A 147 -2.73 -9.78 -9.14
C PRO A 147 -3.72 -10.95 -9.16
N THR A 148 -3.22 -12.17 -9.39
CA THR A 148 -4.03 -13.39 -9.40
C THR A 148 -4.84 -13.61 -8.10
N SER A 149 -4.31 -13.14 -6.97
CA SER A 149 -5.01 -13.16 -5.68
C SER A 149 -6.24 -12.24 -5.67
N PHE A 150 -6.22 -11.13 -6.40
CA PHE A 150 -7.35 -10.22 -6.59
C PHE A 150 -8.45 -10.89 -7.40
N VAL A 151 -8.14 -11.41 -8.59
CA VAL A 151 -9.17 -11.88 -9.54
C VAL A 151 -9.98 -13.09 -9.08
N ARG A 152 -9.45 -13.87 -8.13
CA ARG A 152 -10.00 -15.17 -7.71
C ARG A 152 -11.40 -15.12 -7.07
N TYR A 153 -11.80 -13.99 -6.47
CA TYR A 153 -13.05 -13.86 -5.74
C TYR A 153 -13.80 -12.57 -6.14
N PRO A 154 -15.13 -12.53 -6.05
CA PRO A 154 -15.91 -11.31 -6.28
C PRO A 154 -15.52 -10.21 -5.27
N ARG A 155 -15.41 -8.95 -5.74
CA ARG A 155 -14.97 -7.82 -4.91
C ARG A 155 -15.80 -6.57 -5.09
N LEU A 156 -15.99 -5.84 -4.00
CA LEU A 156 -16.22 -4.40 -4.04
C LEU A 156 -14.87 -3.75 -4.32
N VAL A 157 -14.73 -3.10 -5.46
CA VAL A 157 -13.52 -2.41 -5.87
C VAL A 157 -13.67 -0.94 -5.51
N VAL A 158 -12.70 -0.44 -4.74
CA VAL A 158 -12.69 0.92 -4.21
C VAL A 158 -11.52 1.66 -4.85
N PRO A 159 -11.80 2.62 -5.74
CA PRO A 159 -10.76 3.51 -6.27
C PRO A 159 -10.11 4.32 -5.15
N MET A 160 -8.80 4.50 -5.24
CA MET A 160 -8.03 5.37 -4.36
C MET A 160 -7.73 6.66 -5.11
N LEU A 161 -8.59 7.66 -4.91
CA LEU A 161 -8.44 8.97 -5.53
C LEU A 161 -7.39 9.82 -4.81
N ASP A 162 -6.69 10.68 -5.55
CA ASP A 162 -5.96 11.81 -4.97
C ASP A 162 -6.91 12.99 -4.69
N PHE A 163 -6.39 14.09 -4.12
CA PHE A 163 -7.20 15.29 -3.83
C PHE A 163 -7.71 16.02 -5.07
N ALA A 164 -7.19 15.70 -6.26
CA ALA A 164 -7.70 16.21 -7.53
C ALA A 164 -8.80 15.30 -8.13
N GLY A 165 -9.17 14.21 -7.43
CA GLY A 165 -10.18 13.26 -7.89
C GLY A 165 -9.66 12.26 -8.92
N VAL A 166 -8.34 12.16 -9.11
CA VAL A 166 -7.75 11.22 -10.07
C VAL A 166 -7.45 9.91 -9.35
N ALA A 167 -7.89 8.77 -9.92
CA ALA A 167 -7.56 7.46 -9.39
C ALA A 167 -6.06 7.17 -9.54
N ARG A 168 -5.37 6.94 -8.41
CA ARG A 168 -3.94 6.60 -8.34
C ARG A 168 -3.68 5.21 -7.76
N GLY A 169 -4.74 4.43 -7.60
CA GLY A 169 -4.73 3.04 -7.15
C GLY A 169 -6.15 2.52 -6.94
N ALA A 170 -6.26 1.28 -6.49
CA ALA A 170 -7.52 0.70 -6.02
C ALA A 170 -7.25 -0.43 -5.02
N GLN A 171 -8.24 -0.75 -4.20
CA GLN A 171 -8.26 -2.01 -3.45
C GLN A 171 -9.60 -2.74 -3.63
N GLY A 172 -9.54 -4.06 -3.61
CA GLY A 172 -10.70 -4.93 -3.71
C GLY A 172 -11.02 -5.57 -2.36
N ARG A 173 -12.22 -5.29 -1.85
CA ARG A 173 -12.81 -5.94 -0.68
C ARG A 173 -13.50 -7.24 -1.09
N ASP A 174 -13.07 -8.37 -0.51
CA ASP A 174 -13.75 -9.65 -0.73
C ASP A 174 -15.21 -9.59 -0.30
N LEU A 175 -16.10 -10.02 -1.21
CA LEU A 175 -17.53 -10.16 -0.96
C LEU A 175 -17.92 -11.60 -0.63
N SER A 176 -17.05 -12.56 -0.91
CA SER A 176 -17.40 -13.98 -0.80
C SER A 176 -17.24 -14.55 0.62
N GLY A 177 -16.42 -13.93 1.47
CA GLY A 177 -16.03 -14.48 2.77
C GLY A 177 -15.07 -15.67 2.67
N ARG A 178 -14.65 -16.05 1.46
CA ARG A 178 -13.77 -17.20 1.18
C ARG A 178 -12.33 -16.80 0.93
N CYS A 179 -12.06 -15.53 0.66
CA CYS A 179 -10.70 -15.06 0.46
C CYS A 179 -9.98 -15.00 1.83
N PRO A 180 -8.76 -15.54 1.97
CA PRO A 180 -8.00 -15.45 3.22
C PRO A 180 -7.63 -13.99 3.56
N VAL A 181 -7.67 -13.09 2.58
CA VAL A 181 -7.37 -11.67 2.75
C VAL A 181 -8.61 -10.84 2.43
N ARG A 182 -9.00 -9.97 3.37
CA ARG A 182 -10.22 -9.14 3.23
C ARG A 182 -10.05 -8.04 2.17
N TRP A 183 -8.90 -7.38 2.14
CA TRP A 183 -8.58 -6.28 1.23
C TRP A 183 -7.31 -6.62 0.44
N ILE A 184 -7.38 -6.54 -0.89
CA ILE A 184 -6.22 -6.76 -1.76
C ILE A 184 -5.97 -5.51 -2.59
N SER A 185 -4.73 -5.01 -2.57
CA SER A 185 -4.27 -3.93 -3.44
C SER A 185 -3.92 -4.43 -4.83
N LEU A 186 -3.88 -3.52 -5.79
CA LEU A 186 -3.19 -3.74 -7.06
C LEU A 186 -1.70 -4.03 -6.82
N ALA A 187 -1.10 -4.82 -7.71
CA ALA A 187 0.33 -5.08 -7.71
C ALA A 187 1.05 -3.88 -8.32
N ASN A 188 2.13 -3.44 -7.66
CA ASN A 188 2.97 -2.35 -8.16
C ASN A 188 3.60 -2.76 -9.51
N PRO A 189 3.45 -1.96 -10.59
CA PRO A 189 4.16 -2.18 -11.84
C PRO A 189 5.67 -1.97 -11.66
N ASP A 190 6.48 -2.53 -12.55
CA ASP A 190 7.94 -2.41 -12.48
C ASP A 190 8.38 -0.93 -12.43
N GLY A 191 9.12 -0.58 -11.39
CA GLY A 191 9.63 0.78 -11.17
C GLY A 191 8.60 1.79 -10.63
N PHE A 192 7.32 1.41 -10.51
CA PHE A 192 6.24 2.30 -10.07
C PHE A 192 5.53 1.80 -8.80
N GLU A 193 4.87 2.70 -8.09
CA GLU A 193 4.02 2.36 -6.95
C GLU A 193 2.65 3.03 -7.05
N TRP A 194 1.60 2.24 -6.83
CA TRP A 194 0.24 2.75 -6.63
C TRP A 194 0.14 3.51 -5.30
N GLN A 195 -0.71 4.53 -5.27
CA GLN A 195 -0.88 5.40 -4.11
C GLN A 195 -1.27 4.63 -2.84
N ARG A 196 -0.76 5.11 -1.69
CA ARG A 196 -0.98 4.51 -0.35
C ARG A 196 -2.13 5.13 0.43
N TYR A 197 -2.75 6.17 -0.09
CA TYR A 197 -3.95 6.78 0.47
C TYR A 197 -5.06 6.88 -0.57
N GLY A 198 -6.30 6.98 -0.13
CA GLY A 198 -7.45 7.32 -0.96
C GLY A 198 -8.22 8.48 -0.34
N VAL A 199 -8.64 9.42 -1.17
CA VAL A 199 -9.53 10.53 -0.80
C VAL A 199 -10.97 10.11 -1.07
N PHE A 200 -11.80 10.19 -0.02
CA PHE A 200 -13.21 9.83 -0.05
C PHE A 200 -14.01 11.06 0.36
N PRO A 201 -14.42 11.91 -0.60
CA PRO A 201 -15.17 13.11 -0.25
C PRO A 201 -16.45 12.73 0.51
N GLY A 202 -16.96 13.65 1.31
CA GLY A 202 -18.31 13.65 1.88
C GLY A 202 -19.28 14.44 0.98
N PRO A 203 -20.54 14.61 1.38
CA PRO A 203 -21.49 15.49 0.71
C PRO A 203 -21.10 16.98 0.83
N ASP A 204 -20.37 17.37 1.89
CA ASP A 204 -19.94 18.74 2.13
C ASP A 204 -18.39 18.83 2.10
N PRO A 205 -17.78 19.48 1.08
CA PRO A 205 -16.32 19.60 0.95
C PRO A 205 -15.66 20.49 2.01
N ASP A 206 -16.44 21.34 2.69
CA ASP A 206 -15.97 22.20 3.78
C ASP A 206 -16.22 21.59 5.16
N GLY A 207 -16.93 20.45 5.18
CA GLY A 207 -17.15 19.66 6.38
C GLY A 207 -15.86 19.01 6.93
N PRO A 208 -15.92 18.45 8.16
CA PRO A 208 -14.78 17.80 8.78
C PRO A 208 -14.17 16.68 7.95
N TRP A 209 -12.85 16.53 8.06
CA TRP A 209 -12.06 15.48 7.41
C TRP A 209 -11.56 14.49 8.44
N VAL A 210 -11.76 13.19 8.21
CA VAL A 210 -11.26 12.11 9.08
C VAL A 210 -10.25 11.23 8.33
N ILE A 211 -9.03 11.17 8.83
CA ILE A 211 -8.01 10.24 8.36
C ILE A 211 -8.10 8.95 9.17
N ALA A 212 -8.19 7.81 8.51
CA ALA A 212 -8.27 6.50 9.16
C ALA A 212 -7.38 5.44 8.49
N GLU A 213 -7.12 4.34 9.20
CA GLU A 213 -6.33 3.22 8.69
C GLU A 213 -7.14 2.35 7.70
N GLY A 214 -6.52 1.99 6.58
CA GLY A 214 -7.16 1.20 5.53
C GLY A 214 -8.32 1.94 4.86
N LEU A 215 -9.30 1.18 4.36
CA LEU A 215 -10.42 1.72 3.57
C LEU A 215 -11.80 1.44 4.17
N SER A 216 -11.93 0.53 5.14
CA SER A 216 -13.23 0.24 5.76
C SER A 216 -13.77 1.42 6.57
N ASP A 217 -12.91 2.06 7.35
CA ASP A 217 -13.28 3.19 8.21
C ASP A 217 -13.63 4.45 7.41
N PRO A 218 -12.83 4.87 6.40
CA PRO A 218 -13.20 6.00 5.54
C PRO A 218 -14.56 5.84 4.86
N LEU A 219 -14.90 4.65 4.39
CA LEU A 219 -16.22 4.38 3.79
C LEU A 219 -17.35 4.55 4.81
N ALA A 220 -17.14 4.12 6.06
CA ALA A 220 -18.11 4.32 7.14
C ALA A 220 -18.20 5.79 7.59
N VAL A 221 -17.09 6.52 7.57
CA VAL A 221 -17.05 7.97 7.85
C VAL A 221 -17.85 8.74 6.80
N VAL A 222 -17.71 8.40 5.52
CA VAL A 222 -18.48 9.05 4.45
C VAL A 222 -19.98 8.83 4.64
N ALA A 223 -20.38 7.63 5.04
CA ALA A 223 -21.77 7.29 5.34
C ALA A 223 -22.34 8.04 6.57
N ASP A 224 -21.52 8.80 7.30
CA ASP A 224 -21.92 9.72 8.36
C ASP A 224 -21.93 11.19 7.91
N GLY A 225 -21.68 11.44 6.62
CA GLY A 225 -21.70 12.78 6.03
C GLY A 225 -20.38 13.54 6.11
N PHE A 226 -19.28 12.90 6.50
CA PHE A 226 -17.96 13.53 6.62
C PHE A 226 -17.06 13.21 5.41
N ASN A 227 -16.03 14.03 5.22
CA ASN A 227 -14.95 13.71 4.29
C ASN A 227 -13.97 12.74 4.96
N ALA A 228 -13.35 11.86 4.18
CA ALA A 228 -12.40 10.92 4.72
C ALA A 228 -11.15 10.74 3.86
N VAL A 229 -10.06 10.37 4.51
CA VAL A 229 -8.85 9.86 3.86
C VAL A 229 -8.55 8.50 4.46
N GLY A 230 -8.45 7.48 3.61
CA GLY A 230 -7.98 6.16 4.00
C GLY A 230 -6.50 6.02 3.73
N VAL A 231 -5.71 5.56 4.70
CA VAL A 231 -4.28 5.34 4.50
C VAL A 231 -3.90 3.90 4.82
N ARG A 232 -3.24 3.23 3.86
CA ARG A 232 -2.77 1.85 4.03
C ARG A 232 -1.29 1.80 4.41
N GLY A 233 -0.95 0.87 5.30
CA GLY A 233 0.44 0.55 5.61
C GLY A 233 1.20 1.66 6.32
N ALA A 234 0.59 2.26 7.35
CA ALA A 234 1.15 3.45 8.01
C ALA A 234 2.51 3.27 8.67
N ALA A 235 2.89 2.04 9.03
CA ALA A 235 4.25 1.72 9.46
C ALA A 235 5.32 2.16 8.44
N LEU A 236 4.94 2.32 7.17
CA LEU A 236 5.82 2.75 6.08
C LEU A 236 5.72 4.26 5.77
N LEU A 237 4.72 4.98 6.28
CA LEU A 237 4.51 6.41 5.98
C LEU A 237 5.63 7.30 6.52
N ASN A 238 6.24 6.93 7.65
CA ASN A 238 7.41 7.64 8.18
C ASN A 238 8.59 7.70 7.20
N LYS A 239 8.60 6.83 6.18
CA LYS A 239 9.61 6.79 5.12
C LYS A 239 9.09 7.31 3.79
N ASP A 240 7.87 7.85 3.74
CA ASP A 240 7.19 8.32 2.54
C ASP A 240 6.78 9.80 2.65
N PRO A 241 7.77 10.73 2.54
CA PRO A 241 7.49 12.16 2.60
C PRO A 241 6.58 12.61 1.46
N VAL A 242 6.62 11.96 0.30
CA VAL A 242 5.77 12.32 -0.86
C VAL A 242 4.29 12.17 -0.52
N THR A 243 3.91 11.04 0.07
CA THR A 243 2.52 10.85 0.55
C THR A 243 2.16 11.86 1.63
N LEU A 244 3.04 12.10 2.61
CA LEU A 244 2.76 13.03 3.71
C LEU A 244 2.63 14.48 3.24
N ASP A 245 3.44 14.91 2.27
CA ASP A 245 3.37 16.23 1.65
C ASP A 245 2.06 16.39 0.86
N ALA A 246 1.64 15.35 0.12
CA ALA A 246 0.36 15.34 -0.59
C ALA A 246 -0.85 15.42 0.37
N LEU A 247 -0.80 14.68 1.49
CA LEU A 247 -1.82 14.76 2.54
C LEU A 247 -1.88 16.15 3.16
N ALA A 248 -0.73 16.75 3.50
CA ALA A 248 -0.71 18.07 4.09
C ALA A 248 -1.22 19.15 3.11
N ALA A 249 -0.80 19.11 1.85
CA ALA A 249 -1.26 20.04 0.84
C ALA A 249 -2.78 19.94 0.60
N GLY A 250 -3.31 18.71 0.50
CA GLY A 250 -4.75 18.48 0.27
C GLY A 250 -5.64 18.79 1.46
N LEU A 251 -5.09 18.78 2.68
CA LEU A 251 -5.81 19.04 3.93
C LEU A 251 -5.50 20.41 4.54
N ALA A 252 -4.75 21.26 3.84
CA ALA A 252 -4.50 22.63 4.26
C ALA A 252 -5.83 23.36 4.52
N ASP A 253 -5.89 24.06 5.65
CA ASP A 253 -7.04 24.84 6.10
C ASP A 253 -8.35 24.04 6.35
N LYS A 254 -8.27 22.71 6.46
CA LYS A 254 -9.42 21.83 6.76
C LYS A 254 -9.54 21.49 8.25
N ASP A 255 -10.74 21.16 8.72
CA ASP A 255 -10.96 20.58 10.05
C ASP A 255 -10.54 19.10 10.07
N VAL A 256 -9.27 18.82 10.38
CA VAL A 256 -8.70 17.46 10.28
C VAL A 256 -8.75 16.71 11.62
N ARG A 257 -9.24 15.48 11.54
CA ARG A 257 -9.26 14.50 12.63
C ARG A 257 -8.55 13.23 12.22
N VAL A 258 -7.81 12.60 13.12
CA VAL A 258 -7.12 11.33 12.88
C VAL A 258 -7.71 10.26 13.79
N CYS A 259 -8.28 9.21 13.18
CA CYS A 259 -8.94 8.09 13.85
C CYS A 259 -8.21 6.79 13.50
N GLY A 260 -7.29 6.35 14.36
CA GLY A 260 -6.71 5.01 14.25
C GLY A 260 -7.58 3.95 14.93
N ASP A 261 -7.34 2.69 14.61
CA ASP A 261 -7.91 1.55 15.34
C ASP A 261 -7.66 1.68 16.86
N ASN A 262 -8.58 1.14 17.66
CA ASN A 262 -8.53 1.16 19.10
C ASN A 262 -7.61 0.06 19.66
N ASP A 263 -6.38 0.03 19.15
CA ASP A 263 -5.31 -0.85 19.58
C ASP A 263 -3.95 -0.11 19.56
N ARG A 264 -2.87 -0.83 19.88
CA ARG A 264 -1.53 -0.25 19.91
C ARG A 264 -1.05 0.23 18.53
N SER A 265 -1.44 -0.48 17.46
CA SER A 265 -1.04 -0.13 16.10
C SER A 265 -1.78 1.13 15.63
N GLY A 266 -3.08 1.20 15.86
CA GLY A 266 -3.89 2.37 15.53
C GLY A 266 -3.50 3.61 16.34
N LEU A 267 -3.03 3.44 17.59
CA LEU A 267 -2.42 4.54 18.35
C LEU A 267 -1.14 5.07 17.67
N ALA A 268 -0.24 4.17 17.28
CA ALA A 268 1.01 4.52 16.61
C ALA A 268 0.76 5.17 15.23
N PHE A 269 -0.24 4.66 14.50
CA PHE A 269 -0.77 5.27 13.27
C PHE A 269 -1.16 6.72 13.52
N ALA A 270 -2.03 6.96 14.52
CA ALA A 270 -2.57 8.29 14.77
C ALA A 270 -1.46 9.27 15.16
N GLN A 271 -0.53 8.84 16.02
CA GLN A 271 0.63 9.65 16.42
C GLN A 271 1.51 10.02 15.24
N THR A 272 1.80 9.06 14.35
CA THR A 272 2.60 9.26 13.14
C THR A 272 1.99 10.33 12.22
N ILE A 273 0.70 10.18 11.90
CA ILE A 273 0.00 11.14 11.02
C ILE A 273 -0.08 12.53 11.66
N LEU A 274 -0.43 12.60 12.94
CA LEU A 274 -0.54 13.88 13.66
C LEU A 274 0.80 14.63 13.66
N ALA A 275 1.90 13.95 14.02
CA ALA A 275 3.23 14.55 14.00
C ALA A 275 3.60 15.05 12.61
N ALA A 276 3.42 14.22 11.57
CA ALA A 276 3.76 14.57 10.21
C ALA A 276 2.95 15.75 9.65
N LEU A 277 1.66 15.86 10.00
CA LEU A 277 0.81 16.98 9.61
C LEU A 277 1.17 18.26 10.37
N HIS A 278 1.44 18.17 11.67
CA HIS A 278 1.86 19.33 12.49
C HIS A 278 3.20 19.88 12.02
N GLU A 279 4.17 19.03 11.68
CA GLU A 279 5.46 19.43 11.08
C GLU A 279 5.27 20.21 9.76
N ARG A 280 4.19 19.93 9.03
CA ARG A 280 3.82 20.58 7.77
C ARG A 280 2.83 21.74 7.95
N GLY A 281 2.56 22.15 9.19
CA GLY A 281 1.70 23.29 9.50
C GLY A 281 0.20 23.02 9.36
N VAL A 282 -0.23 21.75 9.26
CA VAL A 282 -1.66 21.38 9.15
C VAL A 282 -2.20 21.05 10.55
N PRO A 283 -3.13 21.84 11.10
CA PRO A 283 -3.73 21.55 12.40
C PRO A 283 -4.61 20.30 12.32
N ALA A 284 -4.22 19.25 13.03
CA ALA A 284 -4.99 18.02 13.15
C ALA A 284 -5.17 17.62 14.62
N ARG A 285 -6.28 16.96 14.94
CA ARG A 285 -6.56 16.43 16.29
C ARG A 285 -6.95 14.96 16.26
N ARG A 286 -6.68 14.25 17.35
CA ARG A 286 -7.07 12.84 17.47
C ARG A 286 -8.58 12.71 17.65
N LEU A 287 -9.19 11.79 16.93
CA LEU A 287 -10.52 11.26 17.21
C LEU A 287 -10.37 9.93 17.95
N THR A 288 -10.95 9.84 19.15
CA THR A 288 -10.88 8.63 19.98
C THR A 288 -12.23 7.93 19.96
N LEU A 289 -12.22 6.65 19.58
CA LEU A 289 -13.43 5.82 19.62
C LEU A 289 -13.77 5.43 21.06
N PRO A 290 -15.05 5.22 21.41
CA PRO A 290 -15.42 4.69 22.72
C PRO A 290 -14.78 3.33 23.00
N ALA A 291 -14.58 3.02 24.28
CA ALA A 291 -14.06 1.72 24.69
C ALA A 291 -14.97 0.57 24.21
N GLY A 292 -14.37 -0.57 23.85
CA GLY A 292 -15.11 -1.75 23.39
C GLY A 292 -15.38 -1.81 21.87
N PHE A 293 -15.02 -0.76 21.12
CA PHE A 293 -15.07 -0.76 19.66
C PHE A 293 -13.67 -0.81 19.07
N LYS A 294 -13.47 -1.73 18.12
CA LYS A 294 -12.17 -1.97 17.47
C LYS A 294 -11.78 -0.82 16.54
N ASP A 295 -12.69 -0.40 15.67
CA ASP A 295 -12.46 0.55 14.59
C ASP A 295 -13.75 1.34 14.28
N TYR A 296 -13.66 2.39 13.46
CA TYR A 296 -14.79 3.30 13.21
C TYR A 296 -15.95 2.55 12.56
N ALA A 297 -15.64 1.69 11.59
CA ALA A 297 -16.65 0.91 10.87
C ALA A 297 -17.41 -0.06 11.80
N VAL A 298 -16.76 -0.63 12.82
CA VAL A 298 -17.43 -1.48 13.83
C VAL A 298 -18.23 -0.64 14.83
N TRP A 299 -17.74 0.54 15.22
CA TRP A 299 -18.50 1.45 16.08
C TRP A 299 -19.80 1.92 15.42
N ARG A 300 -19.72 2.33 14.15
CA ARG A 300 -20.89 2.78 13.37
C ARG A 300 -21.92 1.67 13.16
N GLU A 301 -21.49 0.43 12.92
CA GLU A 301 -22.41 -0.70 12.71
C GLU A 301 -23.28 -1.01 13.94
N LYS A 302 -22.85 -0.60 15.13
CA LYS A 302 -23.48 -0.96 16.42
C LYS A 302 -24.22 0.19 17.11
N ARG A 303 -24.25 1.39 16.53
CA ARG A 303 -24.86 2.58 17.12
C ARG A 303 -26.24 2.87 16.56
#